data_AF-A0A225UXT6-F1
#
_entry.id   AF-A0A225UXT6-F1
#
_cell.length_a   1.000
_cell.length_b   1.000
_cell.length_c   1.000
_cell.angle_alpha   90.00
_cell.angle_beta   90.00
_cell.angle_gamma   90.00
#
_symmetry.space_group_name_H-M   'P 1'
#
loop_
_entity.id
_entity.type
_entity.pdbx_description
1 polymer ?
#
loop_
_entity_poly.entity_id
_entity_poly.type
_entity_poly.pdbx_seq_one_letter_code
_entity_poly.pdbx_strand_id
1 'polypeptide(L)'
;MKQQQKSSRRKTVYIDAATCGDMTRMMNHSCNAAGRFVELRNHANVVVVVVANRNNKEGEKVTVDFVDLWFDCHCGESNYRG
;
A
#
# COMPACT_ATOMS: atom_id res chain seq x y z
N MET A 1 -11.17 15.23 9.43
CA MET A 1 -10.53 16.13 8.44
C MET A 1 -10.20 15.31 7.19
N LYS A 2 -11.01 15.41 6.13
CA LYS A 2 -10.73 14.76 4.84
C LYS A 2 -10.25 15.85 3.88
N GLN A 3 -8.96 15.87 3.55
CA GLN A 3 -8.46 16.65 2.43
C GLN A 3 -7.91 15.68 1.39
N GLN A 4 -8.74 15.38 0.38
CA GLN A 4 -8.26 14.90 -0.90
C GLN A 4 -7.89 16.13 -1.72
N GLN A 5 -6.62 16.52 -1.76
CA GLN A 5 -6.14 17.44 -2.79
C GLN A 5 -5.37 16.64 -3.83
N LYS A 6 -6.05 16.33 -4.93
CA LYS A 6 -5.39 15.94 -6.17
C LYS A 6 -4.48 17.09 -6.63
N SER A 7 -3.32 16.74 -7.19
CA SER A 7 -2.39 17.69 -7.83
C SER A 7 -3.15 18.73 -8.66
N SER A 8 -2.90 20.02 -8.41
CA SER A 8 -3.48 21.13 -9.19
C SER A 8 -3.08 21.09 -10.67
N ARG A 9 -2.04 20.31 -11.01
CA ARG A 9 -1.53 20.11 -12.37
C ARG A 9 -1.78 18.71 -12.93
N ARG A 10 -2.61 17.88 -12.26
CA ARG A 10 -2.89 16.47 -12.65
C ARG A 10 -1.62 15.63 -12.91
N LYS A 11 -0.53 15.91 -12.19
CA LYS A 11 0.70 15.11 -12.28
C LYS A 11 0.64 13.97 -11.29
N THR A 12 1.00 12.77 -11.75
CA THR A 12 1.23 11.58 -10.93
C THR A 12 2.72 11.44 -10.68
N VAL A 13 3.10 11.09 -9.45
CA VAL A 13 4.47 10.75 -9.07
C VAL A 13 4.45 9.32 -8.54
N TYR A 14 5.51 8.57 -8.82
CA TYR A 14 5.68 7.18 -8.39
C TYR A 14 6.83 7.10 -7.40
N ILE A 15 6.76 6.15 -6.47
CA ILE A 15 7.83 5.83 -5.52
C ILE A 15 8.47 4.52 -5.99
N ASP A 16 9.75 4.55 -6.30
CA ASP A 16 10.54 3.36 -6.56
C ASP A 16 11.32 2.98 -5.30
N ALA A 17 11.04 1.79 -4.76
CA ALA A 17 11.69 1.24 -3.57
C ALA A 17 12.53 -0.01 -3.87
N ALA A 18 12.87 -0.27 -5.14
CA ALA A 18 13.59 -1.48 -5.55
C ALA A 18 14.99 -1.56 -4.92
N THR A 19 15.74 -0.46 -4.92
CA THR A 19 17.13 -0.40 -4.43
C THR A 19 17.28 0.32 -3.09
N CYS A 20 16.34 1.20 -2.74
CA CYS A 20 16.39 2.02 -1.52
C CYS A 20 14.99 2.21 -0.94
N GLY A 21 14.85 2.03 0.36
CA GLY A 21 13.57 2.14 1.06
C GLY A 21 13.66 1.54 2.45
N ASP A 22 12.53 1.54 3.16
CA ASP A 22 12.40 0.93 4.48
C ASP A 22 11.79 -0.48 4.38
N MET A 23 11.52 -1.12 5.53
CA MET A 23 10.90 -2.44 5.65
C MET A 23 9.56 -2.56 4.92
N THR A 24 8.89 -1.45 4.64
CA THR A 24 7.62 -1.44 3.88
C THR A 24 7.76 -2.04 2.48
N ARG A 25 8.95 -2.01 1.87
CA ARG A 25 9.21 -2.62 0.56
C ARG A 25 9.13 -4.16 0.56
N MET A 26 9.15 -4.78 1.74
CA MET A 26 9.07 -6.24 1.91
C MET A 26 7.63 -6.76 2.03
N MET A 27 6.64 -5.87 2.09
CA MET A 27 5.23 -6.28 2.22
C MET A 27 4.75 -6.91 0.91
N ASN A 28 4.14 -8.10 1.03
CA ASN A 28 3.56 -8.81 -0.10
C ASN A 28 2.09 -8.44 -0.31
N HIS A 29 1.60 -8.81 -1.48
CA HIS A 29 0.19 -8.70 -1.81
C HIS A 29 -0.69 -9.72 -1.06
N SER A 30 -1.88 -9.30 -0.65
CA SER A 30 -3.03 -10.19 -0.41
C SER A 30 -4.33 -9.50 -0.82
N CYS A 31 -5.28 -10.24 -1.40
CA CYS A 31 -6.62 -9.74 -1.70
C CYS A 31 -7.44 -9.46 -0.43
N ASN A 32 -7.02 -10.00 0.72
CA ASN A 32 -7.55 -9.72 2.06
C ASN A 32 -6.46 -9.09 2.95
N ALA A 33 -5.92 -7.97 2.48
CA ALA A 33 -4.76 -7.34 3.07
C ALA A 33 -4.96 -6.85 4.52
N ALA A 34 -3.95 -7.12 5.35
CA ALA A 34 -3.83 -6.61 6.71
C ALA A 34 -3.75 -5.08 6.79
N GLY A 35 -3.23 -4.44 5.74
CA GLY A 35 -3.09 -2.99 5.64
C GLY A 35 -3.37 -2.44 4.25
N ARG A 36 -3.36 -1.11 4.14
CA ARG A 36 -3.50 -0.39 2.87
C ARG A 36 -2.63 0.85 2.83
N PHE A 37 -2.27 1.26 1.63
CA PHE A 37 -1.57 2.53 1.40
C PHE A 37 -2.49 3.72 1.64
N VAL A 38 -1.93 4.76 2.28
CA VAL A 38 -2.60 6.05 2.49
C VAL A 38 -1.60 7.16 2.22
N GLU A 39 -2.03 8.11 1.39
CA GLU A 39 -1.33 9.38 1.24
C GLU A 39 -1.60 10.28 2.45
N LEU A 40 -0.52 10.74 3.08
CA LEU A 40 -0.56 11.71 4.17
C LEU A 40 0.24 12.94 3.78
N ARG A 41 -0.26 14.11 4.18
CA ARG A 41 0.48 15.36 4.06
C ARG A 41 1.35 15.56 5.29
N ASN A 42 2.65 15.65 5.07
CA ASN A 42 3.65 15.98 6.08
C ASN A 42 4.29 17.32 5.74
N HIS A 43 3.74 18.42 6.27
CA HIS A 43 4.10 19.80 5.91
C HIS A 43 4.01 20.06 4.39
N ALA A 44 5.16 20.32 3.76
CA ALA A 44 5.29 20.55 2.33
C ALA A 44 5.39 19.24 1.51
N ASN A 45 5.54 18.10 2.17
CA ASN A 45 5.71 16.80 1.55
C ASN A 45 4.41 15.98 1.57
N VAL A 46 4.28 15.08 0.60
CA VAL A 46 3.31 13.99 0.63
C VAL A 46 4.09 12.71 0.87
N VAL A 47 3.67 11.92 1.83
CA VAL A 47 4.25 10.61 2.16
C VAL A 47 3.18 9.55 2.00
N VAL A 48 3.58 8.35 1.59
CA VAL A 48 2.69 7.18 1.54
C VAL A 48 3.05 6.29 2.72
N VAL A 49 2.05 5.97 3.54
CA VAL A 49 2.21 5.07 4.69
C VAL A 49 1.30 3.87 4.54
N VAL A 50 1.62 2.78 5.26
CA VAL A 50 0.73 1.64 5.41
C VAL A 50 -0.01 1.77 6.73
N VAL A 51 -1.33 1.76 6.68
CA VAL A 51 -2.18 1.71 7.88
C VAL A 51 -2.85 0.36 7.99
N ALA A 52 -3.02 -0.14 9.20
CA ALA A 52 -3.74 -1.38 9.46
C ALA A 52 -5.23 -1.23 9.10
N ASN A 53 -5.77 -2.20 8.38
CA ASN A 53 -7.20 -2.31 8.07
C ASN A 53 -7.95 -3.08 9.15
N ARG A 54 -7.24 -3.94 9.88
CA ARG A 54 -7.75 -4.82 10.93
C ARG A 54 -6.66 -5.06 11.97
N ASN A 55 -7.05 -5.66 13.09
CA ASN A 55 -6.08 -6.15 14.06
C ASN A 55 -5.27 -7.30 13.44
N ASN A 56 -3.95 -7.22 13.57
CA ASN A 56 -3.03 -8.26 13.13
C ASN A 56 -2.58 -9.06 14.34
N LYS A 57 -2.59 -10.39 14.22
CA LYS A 57 -2.07 -11.26 15.26
C LYS A 57 -0.54 -11.24 15.23
N GLU A 58 0.08 -11.49 16.37
CA GLU A 58 1.52 -11.71 16.43
C GLU A 58 1.92 -12.89 15.53
N GLY A 59 3.01 -12.74 14.79
CA GLY A 59 3.48 -13.73 13.81
C GLY A 59 2.72 -13.74 12.48
N GLU A 60 1.64 -12.97 12.34
CA GLU A 60 0.93 -12.82 11.08
C GLU A 60 1.72 -11.98 10.07
N LYS A 61 1.72 -12.39 8.80
CA LYS A 61 2.34 -11.61 7.72
C LYS A 61 1.58 -10.30 7.51
N VAL A 62 2.30 -9.19 7.51
CA VAL A 62 1.72 -7.88 7.12
C VAL A 62 1.68 -7.80 5.59
N THR A 63 0.47 -7.70 5.05
CA THR A 63 0.18 -7.66 3.61
C THR A 63 -0.58 -6.40 3.21
N VAL A 64 -0.48 -6.03 1.94
CA VAL A 64 -1.16 -4.87 1.33
C VAL A 64 -1.91 -5.28 0.05
N ASP A 65 -2.96 -4.56 -0.32
CA ASP A 65 -3.67 -4.78 -1.58
C ASP A 65 -2.97 -3.99 -2.70
N PHE A 66 -2.35 -4.69 -3.65
CA PHE A 66 -1.78 -4.09 -4.85
C PHE A 66 -2.90 -4.09 -5.88
N VAL A 67 -3.46 -2.91 -6.13
CA VAL A 67 -4.65 -2.75 -6.98
C VAL A 67 -4.39 -3.12 -8.44
N ASP A 68 -3.14 -3.00 -8.89
CA ASP A 68 -2.69 -3.33 -10.24
C ASP A 68 -1.49 -4.29 -10.15
N LEU A 69 -1.72 -5.56 -10.48
CA LEU A 69 -0.74 -6.64 -10.32
C LEU A 69 -0.01 -6.89 -11.63
N TRP A 70 1.32 -6.90 -11.58
CA TRP A 70 2.19 -7.29 -12.70
C TRP A 70 2.67 -8.75 -12.61
N PHE A 71 2.06 -9.53 -11.72
CA PHE A 71 2.40 -10.91 -11.42
C PHE A 71 1.14 -11.69 -11.00
N ASP A 72 1.18 -13.01 -11.14
CA ASP A 72 0.08 -13.87 -10.70
C ASP A 72 -0.06 -13.83 -9.19
N CYS A 73 -1.24 -13.47 -8.71
CA CYS A 73 -1.52 -13.53 -7.29
C CYS A 73 -1.50 -15.01 -6.83
N HIS A 74 -0.95 -15.27 -5.64
CA HIS A 74 -0.98 -16.58 -4.98
C HIS A 74 -1.35 -16.46 -3.50
N CYS A 75 -2.14 -15.44 -3.14
CA CYS A 75 -2.48 -15.17 -1.74
C CYS A 75 -3.43 -16.21 -1.11
N GLY A 76 -4.10 -17.04 -1.93
CA GLY A 76 -5.00 -18.10 -1.46
C GLY A 76 -6.36 -17.61 -0.93
N GLU A 77 -6.65 -16.32 -1.05
CA GLU A 77 -7.92 -15.73 -0.63
C GLU A 77 -9.04 -16.03 -1.64
N SER A 78 -10.27 -16.15 -1.15
CA SER A 78 -11.44 -16.46 -2.00
C SER A 78 -11.81 -15.32 -2.96
N ASN A 79 -11.45 -14.08 -2.62
CA ASN A 79 -11.66 -12.89 -3.45
C ASN A 79 -10.47 -12.60 -4.38
N TYR A 80 -9.85 -13.68 -4.86
CA TYR A 80 -8.73 -13.69 -5.78
C TYR A 80 -8.94 -12.79 -7.01
N ARG A 81 -7.90 -12.04 -7.41
CA ARG A 81 -7.94 -11.08 -8.53
C ARG A 81 -6.91 -11.35 -9.64
N GLY A 82 -6.53 -12.62 -9.86
CA GLY A 82 -5.67 -12.98 -10.99
C GLY A 82 -6.28 -12.59 -12.32
#